data_AF-A0A2E0GNW9-F1
#
_entry.id   AF-A0A2E0GNW9-F1
#
_cell.length_a   1.000
_cell.length_b   1.000
_cell.length_c   1.000
_cell.angle_alpha   90.00
_cell.angle_beta   90.00
_cell.angle_gamma   90.00
#
_symmetry.space_group_name_H-M   'P 1'
#
loop_
_entity.id
_entity.type
_entity.pdbx_description
1 polymer ?
#
loop_
_entity_poly.entity_id
_entity_poly.type
_entity_poly.pdbx_seq_one_letter_code
_entity_poly.pdbx_strand_id
1 'polypeptide(L)'
;MSELSLSSTVVNEIVEVIKKHDSQASNNFITCQYLCAVIGYLLSKEKVSSNDFNEILNDYSGFIKYVFDDLNNSSAGSSESAGQNAFGVWKPGD
;
A
#
# COMPACT_ATOMS: atom_id res chain seq x y z
N MET A 1 2.82 -1.39 -17.28
CA MET A 1 2.38 -1.34 -15.87
C MET A 1 3.35 -0.43 -15.16
N SER A 2 2.88 0.69 -14.61
CA SER A 2 3.76 1.64 -13.93
C SER A 2 4.31 1.01 -12.66
N GLU A 3 5.62 1.08 -12.46
CA GLU A 3 6.26 0.78 -11.18
C GLU A 3 5.59 1.65 -10.11
N LEU A 4 4.92 1.02 -9.14
CA LEU A 4 4.34 1.75 -8.02
C LEU A 4 5.48 2.17 -7.09
N SER A 5 6.03 3.35 -7.31
CA SER A 5 6.99 3.98 -6.39
C SER A 5 6.22 4.73 -5.29
N LEU A 6 6.07 4.12 -4.12
CA LEU A 6 5.46 4.76 -2.95
C LEU A 6 6.47 5.74 -2.31
N SER A 7 6.43 7.02 -2.69
CA SER A 7 7.30 8.01 -2.04
C SER A 7 6.85 8.25 -0.59
N SER A 8 7.81 8.43 0.31
CA SER A 8 7.52 8.76 1.71
C SER A 8 6.71 10.05 1.86
N THR A 9 6.87 11.00 0.92
CA THR A 9 6.04 12.21 0.83
C THR A 9 4.57 11.89 0.63
N VAL A 10 4.23 11.01 -0.33
CA VAL A 10 2.84 10.63 -0.60
C VAL A 10 2.23 9.93 0.60
N VAL A 11 2.97 9.02 1.26
CA VAL A 11 2.50 8.34 2.47
C VAL A 11 2.18 9.36 3.57
N ASN A 12 3.09 10.30 3.83
CA ASN A 12 2.91 11.32 4.86
C ASN A 12 1.72 12.23 4.57
N GLU A 13 1.53 12.66 3.33
CA GLU A 13 0.38 13.49 2.93
C GLU A 13 -0.94 12.76 3.14
N ILE A 14 -1.01 11.47 2.80
CA ILE A 14 -2.21 10.65 3.01
C ILE A 14 -2.52 10.53 4.51
N VAL A 15 -1.52 10.22 5.35
CA VAL A 15 -1.66 10.14 6.81
C VAL A 15 -2.18 11.46 7.38
N GLU A 16 -1.63 12.59 6.94
CA GLU A 16 -2.04 13.91 7.41
C GLU A 16 -3.48 14.27 7.00
N VAL A 17 -3.91 13.89 5.79
CA VAL A 17 -5.31 14.07 5.37
C VAL A 17 -6.24 13.27 6.29
N ILE A 18 -5.94 12.01 6.57
CA ILE A 18 -6.79 11.17 7.44
C ILE A 18 -6.82 11.75 8.87
N LYS A 19 -5.67 12.18 9.40
CA LYS A 19 -5.58 12.78 10.74
C LYS A 19 -6.37 14.07 10.91
N LYS A 20 -6.54 14.87 9.84
CA LYS A 20 -7.41 16.07 9.87
C LYS A 20 -8.88 15.72 10.12
N HIS A 21 -9.31 14.51 9.75
CA HIS A 21 -10.68 14.04 9.95
C HIS A 21 -10.84 13.17 11.20
N ASP A 22 -9.79 12.45 11.60
CA ASP A 22 -9.79 11.60 12.79
C ASP A 22 -8.44 11.67 13.51
N SER A 23 -8.41 12.35 14.66
CA SER A 23 -7.20 12.48 15.48
C SER A 23 -6.62 11.13 15.95
N GLN A 24 -7.44 10.07 16.04
CA GLN A 24 -6.99 8.72 16.38
C GLN A 24 -6.15 8.08 15.28
N ALA A 25 -6.24 8.57 14.03
CA ALA A 25 -5.41 8.12 12.92
C ALA A 25 -3.91 8.43 13.08
N SER A 26 -3.52 9.15 14.15
CA SER A 26 -2.13 9.17 14.62
C SER A 26 -1.59 7.76 14.92
N ASN A 27 -2.47 6.79 15.17
CA ASN A 27 -2.16 5.37 15.18
C ASN A 27 -2.19 4.82 13.75
N ASN A 28 -1.05 4.30 13.28
CA ASN A 28 -0.92 3.73 11.93
C ASN A 28 -1.88 2.57 11.65
N PHE A 29 -2.29 1.79 12.65
CA PHE A 29 -3.30 0.74 12.45
C PHE A 29 -4.66 1.31 12.08
N ILE A 30 -5.05 2.46 12.65
CA ILE A 30 -6.29 3.16 12.31
C ILE A 30 -6.16 3.76 10.90
N THR A 31 -5.02 4.36 10.56
CA THR A 31 -4.74 4.81 9.19
C THR A 31 -4.90 3.68 8.17
N CYS A 32 -4.32 2.49 8.43
CA CYS A 32 -4.49 1.34 7.54
C CYS A 32 -5.95 0.94 7.35
N GLN A 33 -6.78 0.99 8.40
CA GLN A 33 -8.22 0.71 8.28
C GLN A 33 -8.93 1.70 7.36
N TYR A 34 -8.60 2.99 7.45
CA TYR A 34 -9.12 4.01 6.52
C TYR A 34 -8.70 3.71 5.07
N LEU A 35 -7.45 3.32 4.83
CA LEU A 35 -6.99 2.96 3.49
C LEU A 35 -7.75 1.76 2.93
N CYS A 36 -7.99 0.72 3.73
CA CYS A 36 -8.84 -0.40 3.33
C CYS A 36 -10.27 0.04 2.98
N ALA A 37 -10.86 0.94 3.78
CA ALA A 37 -12.19 1.49 3.51
C ALA A 37 -12.23 2.31 2.21
N VAL A 38 -11.19 3.12 1.94
CA VAL A 38 -11.04 3.88 0.69
C VAL A 38 -10.95 2.94 -0.51
N ILE A 39 -10.16 1.86 -0.42
CA ILE A 39 -10.07 0.85 -1.48
C ILE A 39 -11.45 0.25 -1.78
N GLY A 40 -12.17 -0.19 -0.74
CA GLY A 40 -13.52 -0.75 -0.90
C GLY A 40 -14.50 0.26 -1.51
N TYR A 41 -14.44 1.52 -1.09
CA TYR A 41 -15.25 2.60 -1.65
C TYR A 41 -14.97 2.82 -3.14
N LEU A 42 -13.70 2.92 -3.54
CA LEU A 42 -13.32 3.15 -4.94
C LEU A 42 -13.72 1.97 -5.83
N LEU A 43 -13.42 0.73 -5.40
CA LEU A 43 -13.79 -0.47 -6.15
C LEU A 43 -15.31 -0.62 -6.33
N SER A 44 -16.10 -0.18 -5.34
CA SER A 44 -17.56 -0.18 -5.45
C SER A 44 -18.09 0.70 -6.59
N LYS A 45 -17.29 1.67 -7.08
CA LYS A 45 -17.66 2.56 -8.19
C LYS A 45 -17.36 1.96 -9.56
N GLU A 46 -16.43 1.02 -9.66
CA GLU A 46 -15.94 0.44 -10.92
C GLU A 46 -16.81 -0.69 -11.48
N LYS A 47 -17.99 -0.97 -10.89
CA LYS A 47 -18.87 -2.09 -11.25
C LYS A 47 -18.17 -3.46 -11.29
N VAL A 48 -17.20 -3.66 -10.39
CA VAL A 48 -16.45 -4.91 -10.26
C VAL A 48 -17.41 -6.06 -9.92
N SER A 49 -17.29 -7.18 -10.63
CA SER A 49 -18.09 -8.38 -10.29
C SER A 49 -17.58 -8.98 -8.98
N SER A 50 -18.43 -9.73 -8.26
CA SER A 50 -18.02 -10.36 -7.00
C SER A 50 -16.85 -11.33 -7.16
N ASN A 51 -16.68 -11.94 -8.35
CA ASN A 51 -15.57 -12.86 -8.61
C ASN A 51 -14.26 -12.09 -8.79
N ASP A 52 -14.28 -11.02 -9.59
CA ASP A 52 -13.13 -10.15 -9.84
C ASP A 52 -12.68 -9.43 -8.55
N PHE A 53 -13.63 -9.10 -7.67
CA PHE A 53 -13.30 -8.46 -6.39
C PHE A 53 -12.42 -9.35 -5.50
N ASN A 54 -12.70 -10.66 -5.45
CA ASN A 54 -11.88 -11.59 -4.65
C ASN A 54 -10.47 -11.74 -5.22
N GLU A 55 -10.33 -11.77 -6.55
CA GLU A 55 -9.02 -11.81 -7.20
C GLU A 55 -8.22 -10.54 -6.90
N ILE A 56 -8.84 -9.36 -7.01
CA ILE A 56 -8.23 -8.08 -6.65
C ILE A 56 -7.77 -8.05 -5.19
N LEU A 57 -8.58 -8.59 -4.26
CA LEU A 57 -8.20 -8.66 -2.85
C LEU A 57 -7.01 -9.58 -2.60
N ASN A 58 -6.92 -10.71 -3.29
CA ASN A 58 -5.78 -11.61 -3.19
C ASN A 58 -4.51 -10.93 -3.69
N ASP A 59 -4.60 -10.26 -4.83
CA ASP A 59 -3.51 -9.47 -5.41
C ASP A 59 -3.03 -8.39 -4.44
N TYR A 60 -3.95 -7.57 -3.92
CA TYR A 60 -3.59 -6.53 -2.95
C TYR A 60 -3.00 -7.09 -1.66
N SER A 61 -3.51 -8.21 -1.16
CA SER A 61 -2.94 -8.88 0.03
C SER A 61 -1.52 -9.36 -0.24
N GLY A 62 -1.26 -9.95 -1.41
CA GLY A 62 0.07 -10.34 -1.85
C GLY A 62 1.02 -9.15 -1.95
N PHE A 63 0.56 -8.04 -2.53
CA PHE A 63 1.35 -6.83 -2.65
C PHE A 63 1.69 -6.20 -1.29
N ILE A 64 0.73 -6.11 -0.38
CA ILE A 64 0.95 -5.59 0.99
C ILE A 64 2.02 -6.42 1.70
N LYS A 65 1.93 -7.75 1.61
CA LYS A 65 2.93 -8.66 2.19
C LYS A 65 4.31 -8.42 1.60
N TYR A 66 4.41 -8.33 0.27
CA TYR A 66 5.65 -8.05 -0.42
C TYR A 66 6.29 -6.74 0.05
N VAL A 67 5.54 -5.64 0.10
CA VAL A 67 6.04 -4.34 0.56
C VAL A 67 6.50 -4.39 2.02
N PHE A 68 5.76 -5.06 2.89
CA PHE A 68 6.14 -5.20 4.31
C PHE A 68 7.43 -6.00 4.48
N ASP A 69 7.54 -7.13 3.78
CA ASP A 69 8.71 -8.00 3.83
C ASP A 69 9.94 -7.28 3.23
N ASP A 70 9.78 -6.54 2.13
CA ASP A 70 10.85 -5.79 1.46
C ASP A 70 11.46 -4.70 2.37
N LEU A 71 10.62 -3.93 3.06
CA LEU A 71 11.08 -2.89 4.01
C LEU A 71 11.80 -3.48 5.24
N ASN A 72 11.34 -4.65 5.72
CA ASN A 72 11.96 -5.34 6.85
C ASN A 72 13.24 -6.09 6.47
N ASN A 73 13.36 -6.55 5.23
CA ASN A 73 14.56 -7.23 4.73
C ASN A 73 15.64 -6.22 4.32
N SER A 74 15.27 -5.07 3.77
CA SER A 74 16.18 -3.95 3.44
C SER A 74 16.87 -3.36 4.67
N SER A 75 16.30 -3.54 5.87
CA SER A 75 16.87 -3.07 7.14
C SER A 75 17.81 -4.08 7.81
N ALA A 76 17.95 -5.30 7.27
CA ALA A 76 18.75 -6.39 7.86
C ALA A 76 20.16 -6.57 7.23
N GLY A 77 20.53 -5.78 6.21
CA GLY A 77 21.85 -5.89 5.55
C GLY A 77 22.43 -4.52 5.18
N SER A 78 23.51 -4.11 5.85
CA SER A 78 24.28 -2.92 5.50
C SER A 78 25.07 -3.14 4.20
N SER A 79 24.80 -2.39 3.13
CA SER A 79 25.76 -1.51 2.41
C SER A 79 25.16 -0.96 1.10
N GLU A 80 25.34 0.36 0.94
CA GLU A 80 25.52 1.13 -0.30
C GLU A 80 24.44 1.15 -1.39
N SER A 81 23.94 2.38 -1.62
CA SER A 81 23.43 2.90 -2.89
C SER A 81 22.14 2.29 -3.44
N ALA A 82 21.01 2.66 -2.85
CA ALA A 82 19.76 2.77 -3.60
C ALA A 82 19.03 4.05 -3.18
N GLY A 83 19.58 5.18 -3.65
CA GLY A 83 18.84 6.43 -3.65
C GLY A 83 17.58 6.29 -4.51
N GLN A 84 16.44 6.56 -3.88
CA GLN A 84 15.26 7.19 -4.48
C GLN A 84 14.40 6.42 -5.49
N ASN A 85 14.72 5.21 -5.95
CA ASN A 85 13.89 4.53 -6.95
C ASN A 85 13.50 3.10 -6.61
N ALA A 86 12.20 2.86 -6.79
CA ALA A 86 11.56 1.61 -7.13
C ALA A 86 11.49 0.53 -6.05
N PHE A 87 10.30 0.43 -5.44
CA PHE A 87 9.80 -0.86 -4.94
C PHE A 87 9.98 -1.87 -6.07
N GLY A 88 10.62 -3.01 -5.77
CA GLY A 88 10.90 -4.02 -6.77
C GLY A 88 9.64 -4.42 -7.54
N VAL A 89 9.81 -4.78 -8.82
CA VAL A 89 8.71 -5.08 -9.73
C VAL A 89 7.89 -6.24 -9.17
N TRP A 90 6.77 -5.93 -8.51
CA TRP A 90 5.84 -6.93 -8.03
C TRP A 90 5.00 -7.46 -9.20
N LYS A 91 4.96 -8.79 -9.35
CA LYS A 91 4.13 -9.48 -10.35
C LYS A 91 3.08 -10.33 -9.62
N PRO A 92 1.78 -9.98 -9.69
CA PRO A 92 0.73 -10.86 -9.21
C PRO A 92 0.68 -12.13 -10.08
N GLY A 93 0.64 -13.31 -9.44
CA GLY A 93 0.31 -14.58 -10.10
C GLY A 93 1.45 -15.40 -10.74
N ASP A 94 2.72 -15.20 -10.37
CA ASP A 94 3.83 -16.15 -10.62
C ASP A 94 4.05 -17.09 -9.42
#